data_AF-A0A2E8T0Q6-F1
#
_entry.id   AF-A0A2E8T0Q6-F1
#
_cell.length_a   1.000
_cell.length_b   1.000
_cell.length_c   1.000
_cell.angle_alpha   90.00
_cell.angle_beta   90.00
_cell.angle_gamma   90.00
#
_symmetry.space_group_name_H-M   'P 1'
#
loop_
_entity.id
_entity.type
_entity.pdbx_description
1 polymer ?
#
loop_
_entity_poly.entity_id
_entity_poly.type
_entity_poly.pdbx_seq_one_letter_code
_entity_poly.pdbx_strand_id
1 'polypeptide(L)' 'MSDSRSQSFQRFSFGTQVRKSPFSDAALRWGAQGFSVYNHMYIPRDFGDPVQNFWNLVNQAILCDVAVERQVEITG' A
#
# COMPACT_ATOMS: atom_id res chain seq x y z
N MET A 1 -26.67 10.69 7.64
CA MET A 1 -25.36 11.32 7.94
C MET A 1 -24.33 10.20 7.95
N SER A 2 -23.55 10.08 6.87
CA SER A 2 -22.59 9.00 6.67
C SER A 2 -21.40 9.20 7.61
N ASP A 3 -21.21 8.22 8.49
CA ASP A 3 -20.11 8.10 9.43
C ASP A 3 -18.78 8.00 8.65
N SER A 4 -18.07 9.12 8.48
CA SER A 4 -16.75 9.19 7.83
C SER A 4 -15.69 8.64 8.78
N ARG A 5 -15.73 7.34 9.06
CA ARG A 5 -14.65 6.67 9.78
C ARG A 5 -13.38 6.78 8.94
N SER A 6 -12.44 7.60 9.38
CA SER A 6 -11.05 7.54 8.93
C SER A 6 -10.60 6.09 8.97
N GLN A 7 -10.31 5.48 7.83
CA GLN A 7 -9.81 4.12 7.79
C GLN A 7 -8.47 4.10 8.53
N SER A 8 -8.41 3.40 9.65
CA SER A 8 -7.17 3.24 10.40
C SER A 8 -6.42 2.01 9.92
N PHE A 9 -5.11 2.12 9.73
CA PHE A 9 -4.27 1.01 9.27
C PHE A 9 -4.28 -0.19 10.22
N GLN A 10 -4.73 -0.01 11.47
CA GLN A 10 -4.96 -1.08 12.44
C GLN A 10 -5.86 -2.20 11.90
N ARG A 11 -6.74 -1.91 10.93
CA ARG A 11 -7.57 -2.94 10.28
C ARG A 11 -6.75 -3.98 9.49
N PHE A 12 -5.58 -3.60 9.00
CA PHE A 12 -4.71 -4.45 8.16
C PHE A 12 -3.48 -4.96 8.90
N SER A 13 -3.16 -4.37 10.05
CA SER A 13 -1.94 -4.65 10.81
C SER A 13 -2.16 -5.79 11.82
N PHE A 14 -1.29 -6.79 11.82
CA PHE A 14 -1.22 -7.79 12.87
C PHE A 14 0.18 -7.81 13.49
N GLY A 15 0.31 -7.28 14.71
CA GLY A 15 1.58 -7.19 15.42
C GLY A 15 2.58 -6.20 14.81
N THR A 16 3.79 -6.16 15.38
CA THR A 16 4.89 -5.26 14.98
C THR A 16 5.92 -5.91 14.07
N GLN A 17 5.77 -7.21 13.78
CA GLN A 17 6.71 -8.00 12.97
C GLN A 17 6.63 -7.66 11.47
N VAL A 18 5.50 -7.13 11.01
CA VAL A 18 5.32 -6.63 9.65
C VAL A 18 5.38 -5.10 9.68
N ARG A 19 6.36 -4.56 8.94
CA ARG A 19 6.63 -3.12 8.91
C ARG A 19 5.61 -2.39 8.04
N LYS A 20 5.41 -1.11 8.34
CA LYS A 20 4.69 -0.17 7.47
C LYS A 20 5.69 0.64 6.64
N SER A 21 5.30 1.01 5.44
CA SER A 21 6.02 2.01 4.65
C SER A 21 5.77 3.42 5.19
N PRO A 22 6.61 4.41 4.85
CA PRO A 22 6.33 5.82 5.11
C PRO A 22 5.02 6.33 4.46
N PHE A 23 4.50 5.61 3.46
CA PHE A 23 3.33 6.00 2.68
C PHE A 23 2.07 5.20 3.00
N SER A 24 2.12 4.26 3.95
CA SER A 24 1.03 3.33 4.25
C SER A 24 -0.29 4.04 4.61
N ASP A 25 -0.22 5.08 5.45
CA ASP A 25 -1.42 5.87 5.80
C ASP A 25 -1.91 6.71 4.62
N ALA A 26 -1.01 7.16 3.73
CA ALA A 26 -1.39 7.90 2.52
C ALA A 26 -2.08 6.99 1.51
N ALA A 27 -1.55 5.78 1.27
CA ALA A 27 -2.19 4.76 0.44
C ALA A 27 -3.59 4.42 0.94
N LEU A 28 -3.76 4.29 2.26
CA LEU A 28 -5.06 4.04 2.88
C LEU A 28 -6.03 5.20 2.69
N ARG A 29 -5.58 6.46 2.89
CA ARG A 29 -6.40 7.65 2.59
C ARG A 29 -6.81 7.76 1.12
N TRP A 30 -5.96 7.29 0.21
CA TRP A 30 -6.22 7.29 -1.23
C TRP A 30 -7.14 6.13 -1.69
N GLY A 31 -7.50 5.21 -0.79
CA GLY A 31 -8.48 4.17 -1.06
C GLY A 31 -7.89 2.78 -1.29
N ALA A 32 -6.67 2.49 -0.80
CA ALA A 32 -6.18 1.12 -0.74
C ALA A 32 -7.15 0.25 0.10
N GLN A 33 -7.65 -0.84 -0.48
CA GLN A 33 -8.64 -1.74 0.13
C GLN A 33 -8.03 -3.04 0.63
N GLY A 34 -6.85 -3.40 0.12
CA GLY A 34 -6.18 -4.66 0.43
C GLY A 34 -4.66 -4.53 0.41
N PHE A 35 -4.02 -5.21 1.34
CA PHE A 35 -2.57 -5.24 1.51
C PHE A 35 -2.06 -6.68 1.48
N SER A 36 -0.89 -6.87 0.90
CA SER A 36 -0.11 -8.11 1.01
C SER A 36 1.18 -7.84 1.80
N VAL A 37 1.98 -8.87 2.03
CA VAL A 37 3.26 -8.78 2.77
C VAL A 37 4.40 -9.22 1.86
N TYR A 38 5.42 -8.37 1.73
CA TYR A 38 6.65 -8.65 0.99
C TYR A 38 7.85 -8.07 1.76
N ASN A 39 8.95 -8.82 1.86
CA ASN A 39 10.13 -8.44 2.68
C ASN A 39 9.75 -7.95 4.09
N HIS A 40 8.81 -8.63 4.74
CA HIS A 40 8.29 -8.27 6.07
C HIS A 40 7.76 -6.84 6.16
N MET A 41 7.12 -6.34 5.09
CA MET A 41 6.50 -5.02 5.03
C MET A 41 5.20 -5.09 4.23
N TYR A 42 4.21 -4.27 4.59
CA TYR A 42 2.94 -4.18 3.88
C TYR A 42 3.10 -3.48 2.52
N ILE A 43 2.54 -4.07 1.47
CA ILE A 43 2.39 -3.47 0.14
C ILE A 43 0.89 -3.34 -0.20
N PRO A 44 0.39 -2.15 -0.60
CA PRO A 44 -0.98 -2.01 -1.09
C PRO A 44 -1.13 -2.71 -2.45
N ARG A 45 -2.19 -3.50 -2.61
CA ARG A 45 -2.42 -4.32 -3.81
C ARG A 45 -3.76 -4.11 -4.47
N ASP A 46 -4.74 -3.65 -3.72
CA ASP A 46 -6.11 -3.45 -4.19
C ASP A 46 -6.52 -1.98 -4.00
N PHE A 47 -6.94 -1.36 -5.10
CA PHE A 47 -7.48 0.01 -5.16
C PHE A 47 -8.87 0.03 -5.83
N GLY A 48 -9.58 -1.09 -5.87
CA GLY A 48 -10.90 -1.22 -6.51
C GLY A 48 -10.86 -2.02 -7.80
N ASP A 49 -11.26 -1.42 -8.92
CA ASP A 49 -11.39 -2.14 -10.20
C ASP A 49 -10.02 -2.49 -10.81
N PRO A 50 -9.64 -3.78 -10.90
CA PRO A 50 -8.37 -4.20 -11.46
C PRO A 50 -8.23 -3.90 -12.97
N VAL A 51 -9.33 -3.91 -13.74
CA VAL A 51 -9.29 -3.63 -15.18
C VAL A 51 -9.06 -2.14 -15.42
N GLN A 52 -9.74 -1.27 -14.66
CA GLN A 52 -9.47 0.17 -14.71
C GLN A 52 -8.04 0.48 -14.26
N ASN A 53 -7.55 -0.16 -13.19
CA ASN A 53 -6.17 0.01 -12.72
C ASN A 53 -5.14 -0.41 -13.78
N PHE A 54 -5.41 -1.50 -14.52
CA PHE A 54 -4.58 -1.90 -15.66
C PHE A 54 -4.55 -0.81 -16.75
N TRP A 55 -5.71 -0.30 -17.17
CA TRP A 55 -5.73 0.74 -18.19
C TRP A 55 -5.17 2.08 -17.72
N ASN A 56 -5.25 2.39 -16.43
CA ASN A 56 -4.55 3.53 -15.83
C ASN A 56 -3.02 3.36 -15.91
N LEU A 57 -2.50 2.16 -15.67
CA LEU A 57 -1.08 1.87 -15.82
C LEU A 57 -0.60 2.03 -17.27
N VAL A 58 -1.43 1.64 -18.25
CA VAL A 58 -1.08 1.71 -19.68
C VAL A 58 -1.21 3.13 -20.24
N ASN A 59 -2.29 3.83 -19.89
CA ASN A 59 -2.68 5.07 -20.57
C ASN A 59 -2.48 6.33 -19.73
N GLN A 60 -2.23 6.20 -18.43
CA GLN A 60 -2.13 7.32 -17.47
C GLN A 60 -0.86 7.19 -16.63
N ALA A 61 -0.70 8.09 -15.66
CA ALA A 61 0.36 7.99 -14.65
C ALA A 61 -0.20 7.43 -13.34
N ILE A 62 0.60 6.59 -12.68
CA ILE A 62 0.29 6.05 -11.35
C ILE A 62 1.45 6.30 -10.40
N LEU A 63 1.14 6.41 -9.10
CA LEU A 63 2.14 6.45 -8.03
C LEU A 63 1.97 5.20 -7.16
N CYS A 64 3.04 4.41 -7.04
CA CYS A 64 3.03 3.15 -6.32
C CYS A 64 3.89 3.23 -5.06
N ASP A 65 3.31 2.82 -3.93
CA ASP A 65 4.10 2.58 -2.71
C ASP A 65 4.76 1.20 -2.79
N VAL A 66 6.02 1.21 -3.25
CA VAL A 66 6.88 0.02 -3.36
C VAL A 66 8.01 0.02 -2.34
N ALA A 67 7.82 0.66 -1.18
CA ALA A 67 8.85 0.71 -0.12
C ALA A 67 9.29 -0.67 0.40
N VAL A 68 8.49 -1.70 0.11
CA VAL A 68 8.78 -3.13 0.36
C VAL A 68 9.95 -3.67 -0.47
N GLU A 69 10.32 -3.01 -1.57
CA GLU A 69 11.50 -3.31 -2.38
C GLU A 69 12.75 -2.82 -1.63
N ARG A 70 13.14 -3.62 -0.63
CA ARG A 70 14.24 -3.28 0.27
C ARG A 70 15.57 -3.41 -0.44
N GLN A 71 16.42 -2.43 -0.18
CA GLN A 71 17.77 -2.39 -0.70
C GLN A 71 18.71 -3.16 0.22
N VAL A 72 19.69 -3.85 -0.37
CA VAL A 72 20.84 -4.40 0.33
C VAL A 72 22.05 -3.63 -0.17
N GLU A 73 22.66 -2.86 0.72
CA GLU A 73 23.90 -2.14 0.43
C GLU A 73 25.08 -3.04 0.79
N ILE A 74 26.08 -3.11 -0.10
CA ILE A 74 27.33 -3.86 0.10
C ILE A 74 28.47 -2.88 -0.12
N THR A 75 29.35 -2.75 0.88
CA THR A 75 30.48 -1.80 0.89
C THR A 75 31.77 -2.51 1.26
N GLY A 76 32.90 -1.96 0.82
CA GLY A 76 34.26 -2.50 0.97
C GLY A 76 35.25 -1.73 0.12
#